data_AF-A0A8T2SGN3-F1
#
_entry.id   AF-A0A8T2SGN3-F1
#
_cell.length_a   1.000
_cell.length_b   1.000
_cell.length_c   1.000
_cell.angle_alpha   90.00
_cell.angle_beta   90.00
_cell.angle_gamma   90.00
#
_symmetry.space_group_name_H-M   'P 1'
#
loop_
_entity.id
_entity.type
_entity.pdbx_description
1 polymer ?
#
loop_
_entity_poly.entity_id
_entity_poly.type
_entity_poly.pdbx_seq_one_letter_code
_entity_poly.pdbx_strand_id
1 'polypeptide(L)'
;MSSETDDHTSGSALDNSLSSSSSSHGILTSSNVGFRLLQKAGWKEGSGLGASEQGRLEPVDVFIKYDKRGLGAKVSTQKKVTLLSQISSETTQIKRNEGSGKKLISKKAAKKMKKMAEEEKKAQEQLLQRSLFMEFWPDNV
;
A
#
# COMPACT_ATOMS: atom_id res chain seq x y z
N MET A 1 -19.80 -45.74 -39.30
CA MET A 1 -18.35 -45.49 -39.39
C MET A 1 -18.18 -44.01 -39.10
N SER A 2 -18.16 -43.66 -37.81
CA SER A 2 -16.92 -43.38 -37.04
C SER A 2 -16.42 -41.98 -37.42
N SER A 3 -16.77 -40.97 -36.61
CA SER A 3 -15.95 -40.40 -35.51
C SER A 3 -14.88 -39.46 -36.11
N GLU A 4 -14.72 -38.21 -35.70
CA GLU A 4 -14.40 -37.67 -34.38
C GLU A 4 -14.81 -36.18 -34.34
N THR A 5 -15.31 -35.68 -33.22
CA THR A 5 -15.35 -34.25 -32.91
C THR A 5 -14.36 -34.00 -31.77
N ASP A 6 -13.24 -33.34 -32.08
CA ASP A 6 -12.26 -32.92 -31.07
C ASP A 6 -12.77 -31.72 -30.28
N ASP A 7 -12.75 -31.88 -28.97
CA ASP A 7 -13.16 -30.96 -27.92
C ASP A 7 -11.95 -30.16 -27.45
N HIS A 8 -11.96 -28.82 -27.55
CA HIS A 8 -11.00 -27.96 -26.84
C HIS A 8 -11.73 -26.86 -26.09
N THR A 9 -12.04 -27.18 -24.83
CA THR A 9 -12.31 -26.24 -23.73
C THR A 9 -11.19 -25.19 -23.65
N SER A 10 -11.46 -23.97 -24.13
CA SER A 10 -10.63 -22.81 -23.81
C SER A 10 -11.23 -22.11 -22.59
N GLY A 11 -10.58 -22.28 -21.44
CA GLY A 11 -10.89 -21.55 -20.21
C GLY A 11 -10.91 -20.05 -20.49
N SER A 12 -12.10 -19.45 -20.40
CA SER A 12 -12.26 -18.00 -20.50
C SER A 12 -11.60 -17.38 -19.27
N ALA A 13 -10.44 -16.79 -19.54
CA ALA A 13 -9.73 -15.90 -18.64
C ALA A 13 -10.72 -14.95 -17.98
N LEU A 14 -10.73 -14.99 -16.65
CA LEU A 14 -11.03 -13.91 -15.72
C LEU A 14 -10.93 -12.53 -16.42
N ASP A 15 -12.06 -12.03 -16.92
CA ASP A 15 -12.21 -10.65 -17.31
C ASP A 15 -12.37 -9.86 -16.00
N ASN A 16 -11.24 -9.52 -15.40
CA ASN A 16 -11.25 -8.45 -14.42
C ASN A 16 -11.47 -7.14 -15.20
N SER A 17 -12.72 -6.91 -15.59
CA SER A 17 -13.21 -5.59 -15.99
C SER A 17 -13.17 -4.71 -14.75
N LEU A 18 -11.95 -4.25 -14.45
CA LEU A 18 -11.74 -2.96 -13.83
C LEU A 18 -12.49 -1.97 -14.70
N SER A 19 -13.75 -1.73 -14.34
CA SER A 19 -14.49 -0.56 -14.73
C SER A 19 -13.66 0.61 -14.21
N SER A 20 -12.70 1.00 -15.03
CA SER A 20 -12.19 2.35 -15.07
C SER A 20 -13.43 3.20 -15.28
N SER A 21 -14.03 3.61 -14.17
CA SER A 21 -14.72 4.87 -14.07
C SER A 21 -13.69 5.95 -14.37
N SER A 22 -13.30 6.02 -15.66
CA SER A 22 -12.85 7.23 -16.30
C SER A 22 -13.99 8.19 -16.07
N SER A 23 -13.90 8.90 -14.96
CA SER A 23 -14.69 10.07 -14.72
C SER A 23 -14.49 10.93 -15.97
N SER A 24 -15.57 11.07 -16.72
CA SER A 24 -15.70 11.98 -17.84
C SER A 24 -15.51 13.40 -17.31
N HIS A 25 -14.27 13.76 -16.99
CA HIS A 25 -13.91 14.99 -16.30
C HIS A 25 -13.83 16.20 -17.24
N GLY A 26 -14.07 16.02 -18.54
CA GLY A 26 -14.02 17.10 -19.54
C GLY A 26 -15.38 17.65 -19.95
N ILE A 27 -16.45 16.84 -19.94
CA ILE A 27 -17.72 17.22 -20.58
C ILE A 27 -18.83 17.31 -19.55
N LEU A 28 -19.35 18.52 -19.35
CA LEU A 28 -20.58 18.75 -18.60
C LEU A 28 -21.76 18.16 -19.38
N THR A 29 -22.39 17.11 -18.84
CA THR A 29 -23.55 16.49 -19.47
C THR A 29 -24.81 17.36 -19.33
N SER A 30 -25.75 17.22 -20.26
CA SER A 30 -27.04 17.94 -20.23
C SER A 30 -27.91 17.66 -19.01
N SER A 31 -27.68 16.54 -18.33
CA SER A 31 -28.30 16.20 -17.05
C SER A 31 -27.84 17.07 -15.89
N ASN A 32 -26.66 17.69 -15.99
CA ASN A 32 -26.07 18.50 -14.93
C ASN A 32 -26.81 19.84 -14.79
N VAL A 33 -27.11 20.24 -13.55
CA VAL A 33 -27.81 21.50 -13.26
C VAL A 33 -27.00 22.71 -13.74
N GLY A 34 -25.67 22.69 -13.52
CA GLY A 34 -24.76 23.75 -13.94
C GLY A 34 -24.71 23.92 -15.46
N PHE A 35 -24.75 22.81 -16.22
CA PHE A 35 -24.83 22.86 -17.68
C PHE A 35 -26.08 23.62 -18.15
N ARG A 36 -27.25 23.28 -17.60
CA ARG A 36 -28.50 23.97 -17.94
C ARG A 36 -28.49 25.44 -17.53
N LEU A 37 -27.88 25.78 -16.40
CA LEU A 37 -27.75 27.17 -15.97
C LEU A 37 -26.87 27.98 -16.92
N LEU A 38 -25.73 27.43 -17.34
CA LEU A 38 -24.85 28.06 -18.32
C LEU A 38 -25.58 28.29 -19.65
N GLN A 39 -26.29 27.28 -20.17
CA GLN A 39 -27.10 27.42 -21.38
C GLN A 39 -28.16 28.52 -21.26
N LYS A 40 -28.87 28.59 -20.13
CA LYS A 40 -29.86 29.65 -19.87
C LYS A 40 -29.23 31.04 -19.76
N ALA A 41 -27.97 31.13 -19.34
CA ALA A 41 -27.20 32.37 -19.31
C ALA A 41 -26.62 32.75 -20.68
N GLY A 42 -26.90 31.97 -21.74
CA GLY A 42 -26.46 32.24 -23.11
C GLY A 42 -25.12 31.59 -23.48
N TRP A 43 -24.53 30.78 -22.61
CA TRP A 43 -23.34 29.99 -22.95
C TRP A 43 -23.70 28.81 -23.86
N LYS A 44 -22.82 28.51 -24.82
CA LYS A 44 -23.00 27.42 -25.79
C LYS A 44 -21.97 26.33 -25.55
N GLU A 45 -22.39 25.08 -25.70
CA GLU A 45 -21.50 23.93 -25.59
C GLU A 45 -20.38 24.03 -26.63
N GLY A 46 -19.14 23.76 -26.21
CA GLY A 46 -17.96 23.88 -27.05
C GLY A 46 -17.43 25.31 -27.24
N SER A 47 -18.07 26.33 -26.67
CA SER A 47 -17.60 27.73 -26.70
C SER A 47 -16.91 28.12 -25.39
N GLY A 48 -15.88 28.97 -25.47
CA GLY A 48 -15.18 29.48 -24.30
C GLY A 48 -16.03 30.48 -23.51
N LEU A 49 -15.67 30.73 -22.26
CA LEU A 49 -16.33 31.74 -21.43
C LEU A 49 -15.75 33.15 -21.67
N GLY A 50 -16.55 34.18 -21.44
CA GLY A 50 -16.15 35.59 -21.57
C GLY A 50 -16.73 36.27 -22.81
N ALA A 51 -16.55 37.60 -22.90
CA ALA A 51 -17.20 38.44 -23.92
C ALA A 51 -16.84 38.06 -25.37
N SER A 52 -15.66 37.48 -25.59
CA SER A 52 -15.19 37.04 -26.90
C SER A 52 -14.88 35.54 -26.91
N GLU A 53 -15.54 34.78 -26.01
CA GLU A 53 -15.34 33.32 -25.88
C GLU A 53 -13.87 32.93 -25.63
N GLN A 54 -13.08 33.83 -25.02
CA GLN A 54 -11.63 33.69 -24.87
C GLN A 54 -11.21 32.73 -23.74
N GLY A 55 -12.15 32.31 -22.90
CA GLY A 55 -11.92 31.38 -21.81
C GLY A 55 -11.56 29.99 -22.33
N ARG A 56 -10.69 29.29 -21.61
CA ARG A 56 -10.25 27.95 -22.01
C ARG A 56 -11.42 26.96 -21.95
N LEU A 57 -11.51 26.09 -22.96
CA LEU A 57 -12.53 25.04 -23.06
C LEU A 57 -12.30 23.92 -22.05
N GLU A 58 -11.04 23.51 -21.91
CA GLU A 58 -10.65 22.40 -21.06
C GLU A 58 -10.26 22.86 -19.64
N PRO A 59 -10.42 22.01 -18.62
CA PRO A 59 -9.88 22.24 -17.28
C PRO A 59 -8.34 22.35 -17.25
N VAL A 60 -7.78 22.90 -16.16
CA VAL A 60 -6.32 22.97 -16.03
C VAL A 60 -5.86 21.64 -15.48
N ASP A 61 -4.92 20.99 -16.16
CA ASP A 61 -4.30 19.81 -15.59
C ASP A 61 -3.51 20.17 -14.33
N VAL A 62 -3.76 19.41 -13.26
CA VAL A 62 -3.07 19.57 -11.98
C VAL A 62 -2.24 18.33 -11.69
N PHE A 63 -0.99 18.55 -11.30
CA PHE A 63 -0.10 17.47 -10.86
C PHE A 63 -0.22 17.31 -9.35
N ILE A 64 -0.69 16.15 -8.89
CA ILE A 64 -0.74 15.84 -7.47
C ILE A 64 0.67 15.48 -7.00
N LYS A 65 1.16 16.22 -6.02
CA LYS A 65 2.46 15.97 -5.39
C LYS A 65 2.29 15.03 -4.20
N TYR A 66 2.89 13.84 -4.30
CA TYR A 66 2.81 12.83 -3.24
C TYR A 66 4.00 12.87 -2.27
N ASP A 67 5.08 13.57 -2.63
CA ASP A 67 6.27 13.65 -1.80
C ASP A 67 6.26 14.87 -0.86
N LYS A 68 7.03 14.77 0.23
CA LYS A 68 7.14 15.83 1.24
C LYS A 68 8.33 16.75 1.01
N ARG A 69 9.01 16.65 -0.14
CA ARG A 69 10.23 17.41 -0.43
C ARG A 69 9.90 18.86 -0.76
N GLY A 70 10.83 19.77 -0.60
CA GLY A 70 10.66 21.15 -1.04
C GLY A 70 10.47 21.27 -2.57
N LEU A 71 9.86 22.35 -3.03
CA LEU A 71 9.88 22.71 -4.46
C LEU A 71 11.35 22.91 -4.91
N GLY A 72 11.68 22.45 -6.12
CA GLY A 72 13.05 22.51 -6.64
C GLY A 72 14.03 21.45 -6.09
N ALA A 73 13.59 20.56 -5.19
CA ALA A 73 14.44 19.48 -4.68
C ALA A 73 14.73 18.45 -5.78
N LYS A 74 16.00 18.32 -6.19
CA LYS A 74 16.44 17.39 -7.25
C LYS A 74 15.97 15.97 -6.97
N VAL A 75 15.17 15.36 -7.85
CA VAL A 75 14.81 13.94 -7.74
C VAL A 75 16.05 13.11 -8.02
N SER A 76 16.63 12.47 -7.00
CA SER A 76 17.64 11.43 -7.25
C SER A 76 16.92 10.17 -7.71
N THR A 77 16.49 10.15 -8.97
CA THR A 77 16.43 8.89 -9.70
C THR A 77 17.88 8.38 -9.77
N GLN A 78 18.11 7.07 -9.70
CA GLN A 78 19.45 6.44 -9.63
C GLN A 78 20.06 6.29 -8.22
N LYS A 79 19.61 5.31 -7.44
CA LYS A 79 20.47 4.49 -6.53
C LYS A 79 19.87 3.10 -6.29
N LYS A 80 19.45 2.38 -7.34
CA LYS A 80 19.06 0.96 -7.21
C LYS A 80 19.96 0.00 -8.00
N VAL A 81 20.78 0.48 -8.93
CA VAL A 81 21.60 -0.37 -9.80
C VAL A 81 23.00 -0.65 -9.21
N THR A 82 23.57 0.26 -8.42
CA THR A 82 24.92 0.07 -7.84
C THR A 82 24.95 -0.95 -6.69
N LEU A 83 23.84 -1.14 -5.97
CA LEU A 83 23.80 -2.11 -4.86
C LEU A 83 23.76 -3.56 -5.33
N LEU A 84 23.37 -3.84 -6.58
CA LEU A 84 23.27 -5.22 -7.08
C LEU A 84 24.58 -5.70 -7.73
N SER A 85 25.37 -4.80 -8.33
CA SER A 85 26.64 -5.15 -8.99
C SER A 85 27.75 -5.51 -7.99
N GLN A 86 27.74 -4.93 -6.79
CA GLN A 86 28.75 -5.23 -5.77
C GLN A 86 28.48 -6.55 -5.01
N ILE A 87 27.23 -7.03 -4.99
CA ILE A 87 26.86 -8.29 -4.31
C ILE A 87 27.39 -9.52 -5.06
N SER A 88 27.53 -9.47 -6.39
CA SER A 88 27.96 -10.62 -7.18
C SER A 88 29.46 -10.93 -7.08
N SER A 89 30.30 -9.97 -6.69
CA SER A 89 31.76 -10.13 -6.60
C SER A 89 32.26 -10.49 -5.20
N GLU A 90 31.40 -10.47 -4.18
CA GLU A 90 31.77 -10.62 -2.77
C GLU A 90 31.43 -11.98 -2.15
N THR A 91 30.94 -12.95 -2.94
CA THR A 91 30.60 -14.30 -2.42
C THR A 91 31.79 -15.24 -2.26
N THR A 92 33.02 -14.80 -2.56
CA THR A 92 34.23 -15.67 -2.55
C THR A 92 35.37 -15.15 -1.68
N GLN A 93 35.13 -14.30 -0.68
CA GLN A 93 36.17 -14.00 0.33
C GLN A 93 35.59 -13.80 1.74
N ILE A 94 36.29 -14.40 2.69
CA ILE A 94 35.90 -14.69 4.06
C ILE A 94 36.21 -13.51 5.00
N LYS A 95 35.36 -13.29 6.03
CA LYS A 95 35.60 -12.53 7.29
C LYS A 95 35.90 -11.02 7.18
N ARG A 96 35.03 -10.18 7.77
CA ARG A 96 35.28 -9.35 8.97
C ARG A 96 34.05 -8.50 9.33
N ASN A 97 34.13 -7.93 10.53
CA ASN A 97 33.08 -7.46 11.41
C ASN A 97 32.44 -6.08 11.05
N GLU A 98 31.21 -5.87 11.52
CA GLU A 98 30.38 -4.64 11.70
C GLU A 98 29.97 -3.79 10.48
N GLY A 99 28.73 -3.31 10.31
CA GLY A 99 27.58 -3.22 11.21
C GLY A 99 26.35 -2.61 10.49
N SER A 100 25.25 -2.47 11.25
CA SER A 100 24.03 -1.68 10.94
C SER A 100 22.76 -2.39 10.43
N GLY A 101 22.82 -3.59 9.84
CA GLY A 101 21.58 -4.28 9.39
C GLY A 101 20.93 -5.24 10.41
N LYS A 102 21.69 -5.73 11.39
CA LYS A 102 21.27 -6.86 12.25
C LYS A 102 20.54 -6.44 13.55
N LYS A 103 20.58 -5.15 13.92
CA LYS A 103 20.03 -4.65 15.21
C LYS A 103 18.50 -4.69 15.31
N LEU A 104 17.75 -4.60 14.22
CA LEU A 104 16.28 -4.58 14.26
C LEU A 104 15.68 -5.98 14.40
N ILE A 105 16.31 -6.99 13.78
CA ILE A 105 15.87 -8.39 13.82
C ILE A 105 16.18 -9.00 15.20
N SER A 106 17.35 -8.68 15.77
CA SER A 106 17.70 -9.11 17.14
C SER A 106 16.82 -8.45 18.21
N LYS A 107 16.43 -7.17 18.05
CA LYS A 107 15.50 -6.49 18.96
C LYS A 107 14.10 -7.10 18.96
N LYS A 108 13.58 -7.52 17.80
CA LYS A 108 12.26 -8.19 17.72
C LYS A 108 12.28 -9.56 18.41
N ALA A 109 13.33 -10.35 18.21
CA ALA A 109 13.50 -11.64 18.88
C ALA A 109 13.67 -11.48 20.40
N ALA A 110 14.46 -10.50 20.85
CA ALA A 110 14.67 -10.21 22.28
C ALA A 110 13.36 -9.77 22.98
N LYS A 111 12.53 -8.95 22.32
CA LYS A 111 11.23 -8.53 22.88
C LYS A 111 10.25 -9.71 23.00
N LYS A 112 10.28 -10.67 22.07
CA LYS A 112 9.45 -11.89 22.13
C LYS A 112 9.89 -12.83 23.24
N MET A 113 11.20 -13.04 23.41
CA MET A 113 11.74 -13.88 24.49
C MET A 113 11.45 -13.31 25.88
N LYS A 114 11.58 -11.99 26.05
CA LYS A 114 11.29 -11.33 27.34
C LYS A 114 9.83 -11.49 27.74
N LYS A 115 8.89 -11.35 26.78
CA LYS A 115 7.46 -11.55 27.03
C LYS A 115 7.14 -12.99 27.44
N MET A 116 7.75 -13.97 26.77
CA MET A 116 7.54 -15.39 27.07
C MET A 116 8.09 -15.78 28.45
N ALA A 117 9.28 -15.28 28.82
CA ALA A 117 9.87 -15.52 30.13
C ALA A 117 9.07 -14.88 31.27
N GLU A 118 8.43 -13.73 31.03
CA GLU A 118 7.56 -13.08 32.01
C GLU A 118 6.25 -13.86 32.23
N GLU A 119 5.65 -14.37 31.15
CA GLU A 119 4.48 -15.25 31.23
C GLU A 119 4.80 -16.57 31.96
N GLU A 120 5.96 -17.17 31.69
CA GLU A 120 6.42 -18.39 32.37
C GLU A 120 6.69 -18.15 33.85
N LYS A 121 7.38 -17.05 34.20
CA LYS A 121 7.62 -16.68 35.60
C LYS A 121 6.30 -16.43 36.34
N LYS A 122 5.33 -15.78 35.69
CA LYS A 122 4.00 -15.58 36.27
C LYS A 122 3.26 -16.90 36.48
N ALA A 123 3.37 -17.85 35.55
CA ALA A 123 2.80 -19.18 35.71
C ALA A 123 3.48 -19.95 36.85
N GLN A 124 4.81 -19.86 36.98
CA GLN A 124 5.56 -20.45 38.09
C GLN A 124 5.15 -19.83 39.43
N GLU A 125 4.96 -18.51 39.49
CA GLU A 125 4.50 -17.84 40.71
C GLU A 125 3.06 -18.23 41.06
N GLN A 126 2.16 -18.36 40.08
CA GLN A 126 0.82 -18.89 40.33
C GLN A 126 0.82 -20.33 40.81
N LEU A 127 1.68 -21.17 40.23
CA LEU A 127 1.88 -22.56 40.69
C LEU A 127 2.43 -22.59 42.10
N LEU A 128 3.39 -21.72 42.41
CA LEU A 128 3.96 -21.57 43.75
C LEU A 128 2.90 -21.07 44.74
N GLN A 129 2.15 -20.01 44.40
CA GLN A 129 1.06 -19.51 45.24
C GLN A 129 0.00 -20.59 45.47
N ARG A 130 -0.37 -21.34 44.43
CA ARG A 130 -1.29 -22.48 44.54
C ARG A 130 -0.70 -23.60 45.40
N SER A 131 0.58 -23.96 45.22
CA SER A 131 1.22 -25.01 46.00
C SER A 131 1.38 -24.60 47.47
N LEU A 132 1.83 -23.37 47.73
CA LEU A 132 1.89 -22.79 49.08
C LEU A 132 0.51 -22.71 49.73
N PHE A 133 -0.54 -22.33 48.98
CA PHE A 133 -1.90 -22.31 49.51
C PHE A 133 -2.37 -23.71 49.93
N MET A 134 -2.10 -24.72 49.10
CA MET A 134 -2.43 -26.11 49.41
C MET A 134 -1.58 -26.71 50.54
N GLU A 135 -0.35 -26.24 50.74
CA GLU A 135 0.62 -26.82 51.68
C GLU A 135 0.60 -26.13 53.05
N PHE A 136 0.29 -24.83 53.11
CA PHE A 136 0.39 -24.02 54.33
C PHE A 136 -0.95 -23.57 54.92
N TRP A 137 -2.05 -23.67 54.17
CA TRP A 137 -3.39 -23.35 54.67
C TRP A 137 -4.35 -24.54 54.48
N PRO A 138 -4.22 -25.63 55.25
CA PRO A 138 -5.32 -26.56 55.45
C PRO A 138 -6.37 -25.85 56.30
N ASP A 139 -7.55 -25.63 55.73
CA ASP A 139 -8.80 -25.20 56.36
C ASP A 139 -8.70 -24.18 57.50
N ASN A 140 -8.96 -22.91 57.15
CA ASN A 140 -9.49 -21.95 58.12
C ASN A 140 -10.60 -21.10 57.48
N VAL A 141 -11.64 -21.78 56.98
CA VAL A 141 -13.06 -21.79 57.42
C VAL A 141 -13.87 -22.53 56.35
#